data_AF-A0A023GEV4-F1
#
_entry.id   AF-A0A023GEV4-F1
#
_cell.length_a   1.000
_cell.length_b   1.000
_cell.length_c   1.000
_cell.angle_alpha   90.00
_cell.angle_beta   90.00
_cell.angle_gamma   90.00
#
_symmetry.space_group_name_H-M   'P 1'
#
loop_
_entity.id
_entity.type
_entity.pdbx_description
1 polymer ?
#
loop_
_entity_poly.entity_id
_entity_poly.type
_entity_poly.pdbx_seq_one_letter_code
_entity_poly.pdbx_strand_id
1 'polypeptide(L)'
;MYNTRWNYLDLENLSEWSCYVCSLLFVFNFTDCSASTGVPEPWQWHLGVVSVFLSWALLVIYIRKLPFLGIYVVMFTNVLSTFCQFFMVFFLFIVAFALTFFALLQNQAPFDTPWKAIMKTTVMMVGEIEYDSIFTENVLPYETSSYILMAMFIVLMTIITSNLLVGLAVDDIKEVLEQAELKRLGMQVEAGPYCGNDVTYMGPTQSRRAKKNCEAQQENQT
;
A
#
# COMPACT_ATOMS: atom_id res chain seq x y z
N MET A 1 -32.16 -2.57 14.97
CA MET A 1 -32.23 -3.21 13.63
C MET A 1 -32.10 -2.21 12.47
N TYR A 2 -31.41 -1.08 12.64
CA TYR A 2 -31.12 -0.12 11.54
C TYR A 2 -29.61 0.01 11.25
N ASN A 3 -28.76 -0.60 12.09
CA ASN A 3 -27.31 -0.46 12.02
C ASN A 3 -26.63 -1.42 11.03
N THR A 4 -27.37 -2.27 10.33
CA THR A 4 -26.83 -3.25 9.38
C THR A 4 -26.79 -2.72 7.94
N ARG A 5 -27.47 -1.61 7.63
CA ARG A 5 -27.65 -1.12 6.25
C ARG A 5 -26.40 -0.46 5.65
N TRP A 6 -25.57 0.16 6.49
CA TRP A 6 -24.32 0.80 6.08
C TRP A 6 -23.14 -0.19 5.98
N ASN A 7 -23.24 -1.37 6.60
CA ASN A 7 -22.26 -2.45 6.44
C ASN A 7 -22.29 -3.13 5.06
N TYR A 8 -23.28 -2.84 4.21
CA TYR A 8 -23.31 -3.37 2.84
C TYR A 8 -22.42 -2.57 1.87
N LEU A 9 -22.12 -1.31 2.19
CA LEU A 9 -21.15 -0.48 1.48
C LEU A 9 -19.72 -0.70 2.01
N ASP A 10 -19.39 -1.96 2.28
CA ASP A 10 -18.01 -2.33 2.54
C ASP A 10 -17.23 -2.21 1.21
N LEU A 11 -15.99 -1.71 1.28
CA LEU A 11 -15.16 -1.51 0.07
C LEU A 11 -14.96 -2.82 -0.70
N GLU A 12 -15.00 -3.95 0.01
CA GLU A 12 -14.95 -5.31 -0.55
C GLU A 12 -16.17 -5.56 -1.45
N ASN A 13 -17.39 -5.36 -0.94
CA ASN A 13 -18.61 -5.56 -1.73
C ASN A 13 -18.66 -4.61 -2.94
N LEU A 14 -18.27 -3.34 -2.76
CA LEU A 14 -18.26 -2.38 -3.86
C LEU A 14 -17.26 -2.77 -4.95
N SER A 15 -16.06 -3.20 -4.56
CA SER A 15 -15.04 -3.66 -5.51
C SER A 15 -15.45 -4.94 -6.22
N GLU A 16 -16.10 -5.90 -5.54
CA GLU A 16 -16.69 -7.10 -6.15
C GLU A 16 -17.72 -6.73 -7.23
N TRP A 17 -18.72 -5.90 -6.87
CA TRP A 17 -19.73 -5.44 -7.83
C TRP A 17 -19.12 -4.72 -9.02
N SER A 18 -18.13 -3.85 -8.78
CA SER A 18 -17.44 -3.15 -9.86
C SER A 18 -16.71 -4.11 -10.79
N CYS A 19 -16.06 -5.15 -10.25
CA CYS A 19 -15.38 -6.17 -11.04
C CYS A 19 -16.37 -6.97 -11.90
N TYR A 20 -17.52 -7.37 -11.35
CA TYR A 20 -18.56 -8.10 -12.09
C TYR A 20 -19.19 -7.25 -13.19
N VAL A 21 -19.46 -5.97 -12.92
CA VAL A 21 -20.01 -5.05 -13.93
C VAL A 21 -19.00 -4.80 -15.05
N CYS A 22 -17.74 -4.50 -14.72
CA CYS A 22 -16.70 -4.28 -15.72
C CYS A 22 -16.45 -5.52 -16.59
N SER A 23 -16.43 -6.72 -16.00
CA SER A 23 -16.24 -7.97 -16.77
C SER A 23 -17.44 -8.29 -17.68
N LEU A 24 -18.67 -8.05 -17.21
CA LEU A 24 -19.87 -8.22 -18.03
C LEU A 24 -19.88 -7.25 -19.22
N LEU A 25 -19.58 -5.97 -18.98
CA LEU A 25 -19.53 -4.94 -20.03
C LEU A 25 -18.41 -5.19 -21.05
N PHE A 26 -17.32 -5.83 -20.63
CA PHE A 26 -16.23 -6.22 -21.54
C PHE A 26 -16.65 -7.36 -22.50
N VAL A 27 -17.39 -8.35 -22.00
CA VAL A 27 -17.80 -9.53 -22.80
C VAL A 27 -19.03 -9.26 -23.67
N PHE A 28 -19.87 -8.29 -23.30
CA PHE A 28 -21.09 -7.99 -24.04
C PHE A 28 -20.80 -7.33 -25.40
N ASN A 29 -21.36 -7.86 -26.48
CA ASN A 29 -21.23 -7.25 -27.80
C ASN A 29 -22.27 -6.13 -27.98
N PHE A 30 -21.85 -4.87 -27.98
CA PHE A 30 -22.76 -3.71 -28.14
C PHE A 30 -23.07 -3.34 -29.60
N THR A 31 -22.22 -3.74 -30.54
CA THR A 31 -22.30 -3.36 -31.96
C THR A 31 -22.36 -4.60 -32.84
N ASP A 32 -23.08 -4.55 -33.96
CA ASP A 32 -23.14 -5.65 -34.95
C ASP A 32 -21.73 -6.03 -35.47
N CYS A 33 -20.84 -5.04 -35.63
CA CYS A 33 -19.44 -5.26 -35.97
C CYS A 33 -18.71 -6.06 -34.90
N SER A 34 -18.91 -5.74 -33.62
CA SER A 34 -18.32 -6.47 -32.50
C SER A 34 -18.86 -7.89 -32.42
N ALA A 35 -20.17 -8.08 -32.63
CA ALA A 35 -20.79 -9.40 -32.69
C ALA A 35 -20.26 -10.26 -33.85
N SER A 36 -19.90 -9.65 -34.98
CA SER A 36 -19.42 -10.36 -36.17
C SER A 36 -17.90 -10.64 -36.15
N THR A 37 -17.11 -9.76 -35.54
CA THR A 37 -15.64 -9.82 -35.56
C THR A 37 -15.02 -10.27 -34.23
N GLY A 38 -15.78 -10.22 -33.14
CA GLY A 38 -15.29 -10.46 -31.78
C GLY A 38 -14.36 -9.38 -31.23
N VAL A 39 -14.21 -8.25 -31.93
CA VAL A 39 -13.35 -7.15 -31.50
C VAL A 39 -14.13 -6.22 -30.54
N PRO A 40 -13.64 -5.98 -29.32
CA PRO A 40 -14.26 -5.06 -28.39
C PRO A 40 -13.99 -3.59 -28.78
N GLU A 41 -14.93 -2.71 -28.45
CA GLU A 41 -14.76 -1.27 -28.63
C GLU A 41 -13.65 -0.71 -27.71
N PRO A 42 -13.03 0.44 -28.03
CA PRO A 42 -11.93 1.01 -27.23
C PRO A 42 -12.29 1.22 -25.75
N TRP A 43 -13.51 1.68 -25.46
CA TRP A 43 -13.97 1.87 -24.10
C TRP A 43 -14.18 0.53 -23.36
N GLN A 44 -14.60 -0.53 -24.07
CA GLN A 44 -14.72 -1.88 -23.50
C GLN A 44 -13.35 -2.42 -23.15
N TRP A 45 -12.35 -2.19 -24.00
CA TRP A 45 -10.98 -2.59 -23.73
C TRP A 45 -10.46 -2.01 -22.42
N HIS A 46 -10.72 -0.72 -22.16
CA HIS A 46 -10.39 -0.09 -20.88
C HIS A 46 -11.08 -0.77 -19.69
N LEU A 47 -12.37 -1.12 -19.81
CA LEU A 47 -13.09 -1.86 -18.76
C LEU A 47 -12.54 -3.29 -18.56
N GLY A 48 -12.10 -3.95 -19.64
CA GLY A 48 -11.44 -5.25 -19.59
C GLY A 48 -10.16 -5.17 -18.76
N VAL A 49 -9.29 -4.20 -19.05
CA VAL A 49 -8.05 -3.95 -18.28
C VAL A 49 -8.36 -3.70 -16.79
N VAL A 50 -9.34 -2.86 -16.49
CA VAL A 50 -9.77 -2.58 -15.11
C VAL A 50 -10.31 -3.85 -14.42
N SER A 51 -11.11 -4.66 -15.12
CA SER A 51 -11.68 -5.89 -14.55
C SER A 51 -10.60 -6.92 -14.22
N VAL A 52 -9.59 -7.09 -15.08
CA VAL A 52 -8.46 -7.99 -14.81
C VAL A 52 -7.70 -7.51 -13.59
N PHE A 53 -7.36 -6.22 -13.51
CA PHE A 53 -6.67 -5.67 -12.34
C PHE A 53 -7.47 -5.85 -11.04
N LEU A 54 -8.76 -5.48 -11.05
CA LEU A 54 -9.64 -5.64 -9.89
C LEU A 54 -9.79 -7.09 -9.47
N SER A 55 -9.86 -8.04 -10.41
CA SER A 55 -9.98 -9.47 -10.09
C SER A 55 -8.77 -9.99 -9.30
N TRP A 56 -7.56 -9.58 -9.67
CA TRP A 56 -6.34 -9.92 -8.93
C TRP A 56 -6.27 -9.20 -7.58
N ALA A 57 -6.70 -7.93 -7.51
CA ALA A 57 -6.76 -7.20 -6.25
C ALA A 57 -7.75 -7.85 -5.26
N LEU A 58 -8.94 -8.24 -5.73
CA LEU A 58 -9.95 -8.99 -4.95
C LEU A 58 -9.43 -10.35 -4.51
N LEU A 59 -8.67 -11.05 -5.37
CA LEU A 59 -8.03 -12.31 -4.99
C LEU A 59 -7.11 -12.13 -3.77
N VAL A 60 -6.31 -11.06 -3.73
CA VAL A 60 -5.48 -10.74 -2.55
C VAL A 60 -6.34 -10.54 -1.31
N ILE A 61 -7.46 -9.82 -1.42
CA ILE A 61 -8.40 -9.61 -0.30
C ILE A 61 -9.03 -10.95 0.16
N TYR A 62 -9.37 -11.87 -0.74
CA TYR A 62 -9.89 -13.19 -0.36
C TYR A 62 -8.85 -14.08 0.32
N ILE A 63 -7.56 -13.99 -0.06
CA ILE A 63 -6.46 -14.71 0.59
C ILE A 63 -6.37 -14.36 2.08
N ARG A 64 -6.88 -13.20 2.52
CA ARG A 64 -7.05 -12.83 3.94
C ARG A 64 -7.74 -13.89 4.79
N LYS A 65 -8.64 -14.70 4.20
CA LYS A 65 -9.39 -15.77 4.90
C LYS A 65 -8.59 -17.08 5.02
N LEU A 66 -7.44 -17.21 4.35
CA LEU A 66 -6.61 -18.41 4.41
C LEU A 66 -5.79 -18.44 5.72
N PRO A 67 -5.70 -19.59 6.40
CA PRO A 67 -5.11 -19.68 7.74
C PRO A 67 -3.60 -19.38 7.80
N PHE A 68 -2.85 -19.57 6.71
CA PHE A 68 -1.41 -19.29 6.64
C PHE A 68 -1.10 -17.93 6.00
N LEU A 69 -1.66 -17.66 4.82
CA LEU A 69 -1.36 -16.44 4.06
C LEU A 69 -2.14 -15.21 4.55
N GLY A 70 -3.25 -15.40 5.26
CA GLY A 70 -4.15 -14.31 5.63
C GLY A 70 -3.53 -13.27 6.55
N ILE A 71 -2.65 -13.69 7.46
CA ILE A 71 -1.96 -12.80 8.39
C ILE A 71 -1.09 -11.77 7.63
N TYR A 72 -0.36 -12.22 6.60
CA TYR A 72 0.48 -11.35 5.77
C TYR A 72 -0.36 -10.34 4.98
N VAL A 73 -1.50 -10.78 4.43
CA VAL A 73 -2.41 -9.89 3.69
C VAL A 73 -3.00 -8.83 4.62
N VAL A 74 -3.48 -9.19 5.81
CA VAL A 74 -4.01 -8.21 6.79
C VAL A 74 -2.94 -7.17 7.14
N MET A 75 -1.72 -7.63 7.42
CA MET A 75 -0.61 -6.75 7.75
C MET A 75 -0.29 -5.79 6.60
N PHE A 76 -0.22 -6.29 5.37
CA PHE A 76 0.00 -5.46 4.18
C PHE A 76 -1.11 -4.41 3.99
N THR A 77 -2.38 -4.80 4.11
CA THR A 77 -3.51 -3.86 3.94
C THR A 77 -3.52 -2.77 5.01
N ASN A 78 -3.08 -3.09 6.24
CA ASN A 78 -2.96 -2.10 7.31
C ASN A 78 -1.86 -1.07 7.00
N VAL A 79 -0.67 -1.52 6.61
CA VAL A 79 0.45 -0.64 6.22
C VAL A 79 0.08 0.22 4.99
N LEU A 80 -0.64 -0.35 4.04
CA LEU A 80 -1.12 0.41 2.88
C LEU A 80 -2.10 1.51 3.30
N SER A 81 -3.01 1.21 4.24
CA SER A 81 -3.97 2.19 4.76
C SER A 81 -3.27 3.33 5.51
N THR A 82 -2.28 3.04 6.35
CA THR A 82 -1.49 4.08 7.03
C THR A 82 -0.73 4.92 6.02
N PHE A 83 -0.05 4.29 5.06
CA PHE A 83 0.63 5.00 3.97
C PHE A 83 -0.32 5.92 3.17
N CYS A 84 -1.50 5.45 2.79
CA CYS A 84 -2.48 6.27 2.05
C CYS A 84 -2.92 7.52 2.82
N GLN A 85 -3.09 7.42 4.14
CA GLN A 85 -3.44 8.56 4.98
C GLN A 85 -2.33 9.62 4.96
N PHE A 86 -1.06 9.21 5.06
CA PHE A 86 0.08 10.13 4.97
C PHE A 86 0.28 10.67 3.54
N PHE A 87 0.03 9.85 2.53
CA PHE A 87 0.20 10.20 1.12
C PHE A 87 -0.70 11.36 0.68
N MET A 88 -1.87 11.57 1.29
CA MET A 88 -2.73 12.72 1.00
C MET A 88 -2.00 14.06 1.17
N VAL A 89 -1.12 14.19 2.16
CA VAL A 89 -0.35 15.42 2.37
C VAL A 89 0.65 15.63 1.23
N PHE A 90 1.35 14.56 0.82
CA PHE A 90 2.31 14.62 -0.28
C PHE A 90 1.64 14.86 -1.63
N PHE A 91 0.42 14.35 -1.82
CA PHE A 91 -0.37 14.59 -3.02
C PHE A 91 -0.61 16.09 -3.28
N LEU A 92 -0.85 16.89 -2.22
CA LEU A 92 -0.99 18.34 -2.36
C LEU A 92 0.29 19.01 -2.89
N PHE A 93 1.45 18.57 -2.40
CA PHE A 93 2.73 19.07 -2.89
C PHE A 93 3.02 18.60 -4.33
N ILE A 94 2.73 17.34 -4.66
CA ILE A 94 2.87 16.81 -6.02
C ILE A 94 2.06 17.68 -6.99
N VAL A 95 0.80 17.98 -6.68
CA VAL A 95 -0.06 18.81 -7.53
C VAL A 95 0.50 20.24 -7.66
N ALA A 96 0.94 20.85 -6.55
CA ALA A 96 1.50 22.20 -6.57
C ALA A 96 2.76 22.29 -7.46
N PHE A 97 3.72 21.38 -7.28
CA PHE A 97 4.93 21.33 -8.09
C PHE A 97 4.63 20.95 -9.54
N ALA A 98 3.74 19.99 -9.78
CA ALA A 98 3.37 19.56 -11.12
C ALA A 98 2.73 20.67 -11.95
N LEU A 99 1.81 21.44 -11.36
CA LEU A 99 1.20 22.59 -12.06
C LEU A 99 2.21 23.72 -12.30
N THR A 100 3.17 23.90 -11.40
CA THR A 100 4.23 24.90 -11.57
C THR A 100 5.23 24.48 -12.66
N PHE A 101 5.62 23.20 -12.69
CA PHE A 101 6.43 22.63 -13.77
C PHE A 101 5.70 22.64 -15.10
N PHE A 102 4.40 22.33 -15.12
CA PHE A 102 3.56 22.48 -16.31
C PHE A 102 3.62 23.92 -16.86
N ALA A 103 3.47 24.93 -16.00
CA ALA A 103 3.51 26.33 -16.43
C ALA A 103 4.89 26.77 -16.96
N LEU A 104 5.99 26.32 -16.34
CA LEU A 104 7.36 26.71 -16.73
C LEU A 104 7.93 25.88 -17.89
N LEU A 105 7.57 24.60 -17.97
CA LEU A 105 8.15 23.60 -18.86
C LEU A 105 7.14 23.09 -19.90
N GLN A 106 6.03 23.79 -20.15
CA GLN A 106 4.98 23.38 -21.11
C GLN A 106 5.50 22.99 -22.51
N ASN A 107 6.66 23.53 -22.92
CA ASN A 107 7.29 23.22 -24.20
C ASN A 107 8.04 21.87 -24.22
N GLN A 108 8.10 21.18 -23.09
CA GLN A 108 8.73 19.87 -22.93
C GLN A 108 7.67 18.76 -23.03
N ALA A 109 7.96 17.70 -23.78
CA ALA A 109 7.03 16.58 -23.96
C ALA A 109 6.50 15.95 -22.64
N PRO A 110 7.29 15.82 -21.56
CA PRO A 110 6.81 15.30 -20.27
C PRO A 110 5.85 16.25 -19.52
N PHE A 111 5.80 17.53 -19.90
CA PHE A 111 5.02 18.57 -19.22
C PHE A 111 4.02 19.24 -20.17
N ASP A 112 3.67 18.62 -21.30
CA ASP A 112 2.76 19.23 -22.30
C ASP A 112 1.30 19.33 -21.84
N THR A 113 0.91 18.54 -20.84
CA THR A 113 -0.45 18.42 -20.32
C THR A 113 -0.39 18.26 -18.81
N PRO A 114 -1.38 18.78 -18.06
CA PRO A 114 -1.38 18.69 -16.60
C PRO A 114 -1.29 17.25 -16.08
N TRP A 115 -1.91 16.29 -16.77
CA TRP A 115 -1.84 14.88 -16.39
C TRP A 115 -0.43 14.30 -16.55
N LYS A 116 0.26 14.59 -17.66
CA LYS A 116 1.65 14.17 -17.84
C LYS A 116 2.58 14.85 -16.85
N ALA A 117 2.36 16.13 -16.55
CA ALA A 117 3.13 16.85 -15.55
C ALA A 117 2.99 16.25 -14.15
N ILE A 118 1.77 15.87 -13.74
CA ILE A 118 1.54 15.16 -12.46
C ILE A 118 2.30 13.84 -12.45
N MET A 119 2.15 13.01 -13.49
CA MET A 119 2.86 11.74 -13.60
C MET A 119 4.38 11.90 -13.56
N LYS A 120 4.93 12.85 -14.34
CA LYS A 120 6.37 13.13 -14.35
C LYS A 120 6.86 13.61 -12.98
N THR A 121 6.10 14.47 -12.31
CA THR A 121 6.45 14.97 -10.97
C THR A 121 6.41 13.85 -9.92
N THR A 122 5.45 12.91 -10.00
CA THR A 122 5.43 11.73 -9.14
C THR A 122 6.63 10.81 -9.39
N VAL A 123 7.01 10.58 -10.65
CA VAL A 123 8.23 9.80 -10.98
C VAL A 123 9.49 10.49 -10.44
N MET A 124 9.58 11.81 -10.59
CA MET A 124 10.69 12.59 -10.03
C MET A 124 10.73 12.56 -8.49
N MET A 125 9.59 12.44 -7.82
CA MET A 125 9.53 12.29 -6.35
C MET A 125 10.15 10.97 -5.88
N VAL A 126 10.01 9.88 -6.65
CA VAL A 126 10.63 8.58 -6.35
C VAL A 126 12.17 8.66 -6.42
N GLY A 127 12.72 9.68 -7.08
CA GLY A 127 14.15 9.94 -7.19
C GLY A 127 14.68 9.88 -8.63
N GLU A 128 13.83 9.62 -9.61
CA GLU A 128 14.21 9.59 -11.03
C GLU A 128 14.19 11.01 -11.62
N ILE A 129 15.34 11.69 -11.52
CA ILE A 129 15.53 13.03 -12.10
C ILE A 129 16.29 12.91 -13.41
N GLU A 130 15.57 13.04 -14.52
CA GLU A 130 16.16 13.14 -15.85
C GLU A 130 16.55 14.60 -16.15
N TYR A 131 17.71 15.02 -15.64
CA TYR A 131 18.18 16.40 -15.81
C TYR A 131 18.49 16.74 -17.28
N ASP A 132 19.22 15.85 -17.98
CA ASP A 132 19.75 16.16 -19.32
C ASP A 132 18.65 16.37 -20.36
N SER A 133 17.62 15.52 -20.35
CA SER A 133 16.50 15.62 -21.31
C SER A 133 15.63 16.86 -21.09
N ILE A 134 15.56 17.37 -19.86
CA ILE A 134 14.70 18.52 -19.51
C ILE A 134 15.46 19.84 -19.61
N PHE A 135 16.73 19.89 -19.19
CA PHE A 135 17.49 21.14 -19.01
C PHE A 135 18.66 21.34 -19.98
N THR A 136 19.14 20.29 -20.65
CA THR A 136 20.31 20.39 -21.54
C THR A 136 19.92 20.34 -23.02
N GLU A 137 18.97 19.49 -23.39
CA GLU A 137 18.61 19.26 -24.80
C GLU A 137 17.63 20.30 -25.38
N ASN A 138 16.90 21.01 -24.51
CA ASN A 138 15.78 21.85 -24.91
C ASN A 138 15.95 23.30 -24.42
N VAL A 139 15.57 24.27 -25.27
CA VAL A 139 15.62 25.69 -24.93
C VAL A 139 14.54 26.00 -23.90
N LEU A 140 14.94 26.52 -22.74
CA LEU A 140 14.04 26.86 -21.64
C LEU A 140 13.66 28.34 -21.71
N PRO A 141 12.36 28.70 -21.81
CA PRO A 141 11.95 30.11 -21.83
C PRO A 141 12.30 30.86 -20.53
N TYR A 142 12.31 30.14 -19.40
CA TYR A 142 12.52 30.66 -18.06
C TYR A 142 13.59 29.85 -17.31
N GLU A 143 14.83 29.85 -17.83
CA GLU A 143 15.96 29.06 -17.30
C GLU A 143 16.16 29.24 -15.79
N THR A 144 16.35 30.48 -15.32
CA THR A 144 16.66 30.75 -13.90
C THR A 144 15.55 30.26 -12.97
N SER A 145 14.29 30.56 -13.29
CA SER A 145 13.14 30.12 -12.49
C SER A 145 13.00 28.60 -12.49
N SER A 146 13.29 27.94 -13.61
CA SER A 146 13.22 26.48 -13.73
C SER A 146 14.30 25.80 -12.87
N TYR A 147 15.53 26.33 -12.85
CA TYR A 147 16.60 25.81 -11.97
C TYR A 147 16.29 26.03 -10.49
N ILE A 148 15.76 27.21 -10.11
CA ILE A 148 15.38 27.50 -8.72
C ILE A 148 14.27 26.54 -8.27
N LEU A 149 13.24 26.35 -9.11
CA LEU A 149 12.14 25.44 -8.81
C LEU A 149 12.62 24.00 -8.68
N MET A 150 13.52 23.56 -9.57
CA MET A 150 14.14 22.23 -9.49
C MET A 150 14.93 22.05 -8.19
N ALA A 151 15.75 23.01 -7.80
CA ALA A 151 16.50 22.93 -6.54
C ALA A 151 15.57 22.86 -5.33
N MET A 152 14.51 23.67 -5.30
CA MET A 152 13.48 23.62 -4.25
C MET A 152 12.76 22.27 -4.24
N PHE A 153 12.43 21.71 -5.40
CA PHE A 153 11.80 20.41 -5.54
C PHE A 153 12.69 19.29 -4.98
N ILE A 154 13.98 19.27 -5.32
CA ILE A 154 14.94 18.27 -4.82
C ILE A 154 14.99 18.30 -3.28
N VAL A 155 15.10 19.48 -2.69
CA VAL A 155 15.18 19.61 -1.23
C VAL A 155 13.86 19.17 -0.57
N LEU A 156 12.71 19.68 -1.02
CA LEU A 156 11.43 19.44 -0.37
C LEU A 156 10.83 18.06 -0.67
N MET A 157 10.81 17.65 -1.94
CA MET A 157 10.14 16.42 -2.39
C MET A 157 11.07 15.21 -2.40
N THR A 158 12.31 15.37 -2.84
CA THR A 158 13.23 14.22 -2.89
C THR A 158 13.88 13.96 -1.55
N ILE A 159 14.45 14.97 -0.88
CA ILE A 159 15.21 14.76 0.36
C ILE A 159 14.28 14.72 1.58
N ILE A 160 13.53 15.79 1.84
CA ILE A 160 12.73 15.89 3.07
C ILE A 160 11.61 14.85 3.08
N THR A 161 10.88 14.70 1.98
CA THR A 161 9.74 13.77 1.94
C THR A 161 10.18 12.30 1.94
N SER A 162 11.26 11.94 1.22
CA SER A 162 11.80 10.57 1.29
C SER A 162 12.28 10.21 2.71
N ASN A 163 12.98 11.13 3.38
CA ASN A 163 13.41 10.93 4.76
C ASN A 163 12.22 10.80 5.74
N LEU A 164 11.14 11.56 5.51
CA LEU A 164 9.93 11.46 6.31
C LEU A 164 9.21 10.13 6.08
N LEU A 165 9.12 9.66 4.83
CA LEU A 165 8.53 8.36 4.49
C LEU A 165 9.29 7.19 5.12
N VAL A 166 10.62 7.22 5.05
CA VAL A 166 11.47 6.23 5.73
C VAL A 166 11.32 6.34 7.24
N GLY A 167 11.26 7.55 7.80
CA GLY A 167 11.04 7.78 9.23
C GLY A 167 9.71 7.19 9.73
N LEU A 168 8.61 7.45 9.02
CA LEU A 168 7.29 6.88 9.33
C LEU A 168 7.29 5.36 9.21
N ALA A 169 7.86 4.80 8.15
CA ALA A 169 7.94 3.35 7.98
C ALA A 169 8.74 2.68 9.11
N VAL A 170 9.82 3.32 9.56
CA VAL A 170 10.63 2.83 10.68
C VAL A 170 9.87 2.92 12.00
N ASP A 171 9.11 3.98 12.24
CA ASP A 171 8.33 4.14 13.46
C ASP A 171 7.14 3.17 13.53
N ASP A 172 6.42 2.95 12.42
CA ASP A 172 5.36 1.92 12.32
C ASP A 172 5.92 0.51 12.61
N ILE A 173 7.12 0.18 12.10
CA ILE A 173 7.78 -1.11 12.36
C ILE A 173 8.15 -1.26 13.85
N LYS A 174 8.64 -0.20 14.49
CA LYS A 174 8.97 -0.23 15.93
C LYS A 174 7.74 -0.48 16.79
N GLU A 175 6.61 0.18 16.50
CA GLU A 175 5.37 -0.02 17.26
C GLU A 175 4.90 -1.48 17.17
N VAL A 176 4.94 -2.08 15.98
CA VAL A 176 4.59 -3.50 15.79
C VAL A 176 5.55 -4.43 16.55
N LEU A 177 6.85 -4.12 16.58
CA LEU A 177 7.86 -4.88 17.33
C LEU A 177 7.61 -4.82 18.85
N GLU A 178 7.31 -3.63 19.38
CA GLU A 178 7.05 -3.45 20.81
C GLU A 178 5.78 -4.20 21.25
N GLN A 179 4.72 -4.15 20.44
CA GLN A 179 3.50 -4.92 20.69
C GLN A 179 3.75 -6.44 20.69
N ALA A 180 4.61 -6.94 19.81
CA ALA A 180 4.99 -8.35 19.77
C ALA A 180 5.82 -8.75 21.01
N GLU A 181 6.74 -7.90 21.47
CA GLU A 181 7.56 -8.14 22.65
C GLU A 181 6.73 -8.14 23.95
N LEU A 182 5.82 -7.17 24.11
CA LEU A 182 4.87 -7.15 25.23
C LEU A 182 3.99 -8.39 25.25
N LYS A 183 3.50 -8.84 24.09
CA LYS A 183 2.72 -10.07 23.98
C LYS A 183 3.54 -11.30 24.37
N ARG A 184 4.82 -11.34 24.02
CA ARG A 184 5.75 -12.42 24.42
C ARG A 184 5.95 -12.44 25.93
N LEU A 185 6.19 -11.29 26.56
CA LEU A 185 6.34 -11.18 28.01
C LEU A 185 5.06 -11.57 28.75
N GLY A 186 3.89 -11.15 28.25
CA GLY A 186 2.60 -11.57 28.80
C GLY A 186 2.40 -13.09 28.78
N MET A 187 2.75 -13.75 27.67
CA MET A 187 2.68 -15.22 27.58
C MET A 187 3.61 -15.92 28.59
N GLN A 188 4.80 -15.39 28.85
CA GLN A 188 5.71 -15.96 29.85
C GLN A 188 5.18 -15.80 31.29
N VAL A 189 4.58 -14.64 31.60
CA VAL A 189 3.98 -14.38 32.92
C VAL A 189 2.71 -15.21 33.12
N GLU A 190 1.91 -15.44 32.09
CA GLU A 190 0.70 -16.26 32.17
C GLU A 190 1.02 -17.76 32.25
N ALA A 191 2.06 -18.24 31.57
CA ALA A 191 2.54 -19.63 31.68
C ALA A 191 3.17 -19.95 33.05
N GLY A 192 3.72 -18.96 33.74
CA GLY A 192 4.34 -19.12 35.06
C GLY A 192 3.41 -19.72 36.14
N PRO A 193 2.20 -19.16 36.37
CA PRO A 193 1.21 -19.70 37.28
C PRO A 193 0.69 -21.09 36.90
N TYR A 194 0.50 -21.39 35.60
CA TYR A 194 0.06 -22.73 35.19
C TYR A 194 1.12 -23.78 35.53
N CYS A 195 2.40 -23.48 35.30
CA CYS A 195 3.47 -24.38 35.72
C CYS A 195 3.63 -24.44 37.25
N GLY A 196 3.41 -23.34 37.98
CA GLY A 196 3.49 -23.31 39.44
C GLY A 196 2.36 -24.08 40.14
N ASN A 197 1.13 -23.95 39.64
CA ASN A 197 -0.05 -24.57 40.24
C ASN A 197 -0.13 -26.08 39.96
N ASP A 198 0.27 -26.54 38.77
CA ASP A 198 0.34 -27.98 38.45
C ASP A 198 1.42 -28.70 39.26
N VAL A 199 2.52 -28.02 39.59
CA VAL A 199 3.64 -28.60 40.36
C VAL A 199 3.32 -28.68 41.86
N THR A 200 2.43 -27.83 42.37
CA THR A 200 2.11 -27.73 43.81
C THR A 200 1.36 -28.97 44.35
N TYR A 201 0.67 -29.73 43.50
CA TYR A 201 -0.06 -30.95 43.87
C TYR A 201 0.64 -32.26 43.46
N MET A 202 1.86 -32.20 42.90
CA MET A 202 2.59 -33.36 42.39
C MET A 202 3.66 -33.89 43.36
N GLY A 203 3.80 -35.22 43.44
CA GLY A 203 4.87 -35.87 44.21
C GLY A 203 6.28 -35.50 43.70
N PRO A 204 7.32 -35.61 44.54
CA PRO A 204 8.65 -35.02 44.32
C PRO A 204 9.38 -35.49 43.05
N THR A 205 9.03 -36.65 42.51
CA THR A 205 9.57 -37.17 41.25
C THR A 205 8.83 -36.64 40.01
N GLN A 206 7.53 -36.37 40.13
CA GLN A 206 6.70 -35.82 39.04
C GLN A 206 6.90 -34.30 38.91
N SER A 207 7.09 -33.59 40.04
CA SER A 207 7.37 -32.15 40.06
C SER A 207 8.64 -31.78 39.29
N ARG A 208 9.72 -32.57 39.42
CA ARG A 208 10.97 -32.35 38.67
C ARG A 208 10.83 -32.56 37.17
N ARG A 209 9.95 -33.46 36.74
CA ARG A 209 9.72 -33.77 35.32
C ARG A 209 8.83 -32.72 34.67
N ALA A 210 7.78 -32.28 35.37
CA ALA A 210 6.91 -31.19 34.94
C ALA A 210 7.69 -29.87 34.81
N LYS A 211 8.55 -29.55 35.79
CA LYS A 211 9.38 -28.34 35.76
C LYS A 211 10.35 -28.30 34.58
N LYS A 212 11.02 -29.42 34.27
CA LYS A 212 11.88 -29.54 33.08
C LYS A 212 11.12 -29.40 31.76
N ASN A 213 9.88 -29.90 31.68
CA ASN A 213 9.07 -29.78 30.47
C ASN A 213 8.58 -28.34 30.24
N CYS A 214 8.25 -27.60 31.32
CA CYS A 214 7.95 -26.16 31.21
C CYS A 214 9.17 -25.34 30.78
N GLU A 215 10.34 -25.61 31.37
CA GLU A 215 11.60 -24.94 31.00
C GLU A 215 11.95 -25.18 29.52
N ALA A 216 11.75 -26.42 29.02
CA ALA A 216 11.96 -26.74 27.61
C ALA A 216 10.93 -26.10 26.66
N GLN A 217 9.69 -25.86 27.10
CA GLN A 217 8.69 -25.13 26.31
C GLN A 217 8.99 -23.63 26.22
N GLN A 218 9.62 -23.06 27.25
CA GLN A 218 10.07 -21.66 27.24
C GLN A 218 11.27 -21.45 26.32
N GLU A 219 12.20 -22.42 26.23
CA GLU A 219 13.35 -22.34 25.31
C GLU A 219 12.93 -22.40 23.82
N ASN A 220 11.88 -23.16 23.49
CA ASN A 220 11.44 -23.37 22.10
C ASN A 220 10.62 -22.20 21.48
N GLN A 221 10.40 -21.13 22.24
CA GLN A 221 9.68 -19.91 21.81
C GLN A 221 10.62 -18.69 21.65
N THR A 222 11.93 -18.90 21.72
CA THR A 222 12.99 -17.90 21.47
C THR A 222 13.43 -17.93 20.02
#